data_AF-A0A9W9C387-F1
#
_entry.id   AF-A0A9W9C387-F1
#
_cell.length_a   1.000
_cell.length_b   1.000
_cell.length_c   1.000
_cell.angle_alpha   90.00
_cell.angle_beta   90.00
_cell.angle_gamma   90.00
#
_symmetry.space_group_name_H-M   'P 1'
#
loop_
_entity.id
_entity.type
_entity.pdbx_description
1 polymer ?
#
loop_
_entity_poly.entity_id
_entity_poly.type
_entity_poly.pdbx_seq_one_letter_code
_entity_poly.pdbx_strand_id
1 'polypeptide(L)'
;MHFTAPLILLGAALAVAAPTAEPGNYKDDKKAYIKDCKKDLDNKWKQKDDEWKKNEKLFYFDAEYIVKATPDQVINTTQIPAPGEPGAKGLFKYGINIADNTICYNITLSGVTGEYQSQALTSTHIHEAPKGRSGPPRIAFPNPGPIVDDRRISVGCLTGPFKTGILANGVDTGDNFHVRQIVANPAAFFTDTHTRKYVPGAVRGQLK
;
A
#
# COMPACT_ATOMS: atom_id res chain seq x y z
N MET A 1 -34.39 -28.60 -41.76
CA MET A 1 -34.21 -27.94 -40.45
C MET A 1 -33.45 -28.90 -39.55
N HIS A 2 -32.14 -28.72 -39.41
CA HIS A 2 -31.37 -29.37 -38.35
C HIS A 2 -30.31 -28.37 -37.88
N PHE A 3 -30.49 -27.93 -36.64
CA PHE A 3 -29.64 -26.97 -35.95
C PHE A 3 -28.35 -27.66 -35.53
N THR A 4 -27.21 -27.15 -35.98
CA THR A 4 -25.90 -27.41 -35.40
C THR A 4 -25.77 -26.59 -34.12
N ALA A 5 -25.82 -27.26 -32.96
CA ALA A 5 -25.45 -26.65 -31.69
C ALA A 5 -23.92 -26.60 -31.58
N PRO A 6 -23.29 -25.45 -31.28
CA PRO A 6 -21.88 -25.40 -30.99
C PRO A 6 -21.63 -25.90 -29.55
N LEU A 7 -20.65 -26.80 -29.43
CA LEU A 7 -20.04 -27.23 -28.19
C LEU A 7 -19.42 -26.00 -27.50
N ILE A 8 -20.01 -25.52 -26.41
CA ILE A 8 -19.37 -24.52 -25.53
C ILE A 8 -18.47 -25.31 -24.59
N LEU A 9 -17.16 -25.33 -24.87
CA LEU A 9 -16.17 -25.68 -23.86
C LEU A 9 -16.23 -24.61 -22.76
N LEU A 10 -16.77 -24.96 -21.60
CA LEU A 10 -16.49 -24.24 -20.36
C LEU A 10 -15.01 -24.43 -20.04
N GLY A 11 -14.17 -23.49 -20.47
CA GLY A 11 -12.85 -23.32 -19.92
C GLY A 11 -13.01 -22.95 -18.45
N ALA A 12 -12.67 -23.88 -17.56
CA ALA A 12 -12.51 -23.57 -16.15
C ALA A 12 -11.45 -22.47 -16.05
N ALA A 13 -11.87 -21.26 -15.65
CA ALA A 13 -10.95 -20.24 -15.21
C ALA A 13 -10.26 -20.79 -13.96
N LEU A 14 -9.10 -21.41 -14.15
CA LEU A 14 -8.13 -21.61 -13.10
C LEU A 14 -7.83 -20.22 -12.55
N ALA A 15 -8.47 -19.89 -11.42
CA ALA A 15 -8.01 -18.82 -10.57
C ALA A 15 -6.56 -19.18 -10.22
N VAL A 16 -5.61 -18.52 -10.90
CA VAL A 16 -4.22 -18.51 -10.48
C VAL A 16 -4.26 -17.78 -9.16
N ALA A 17 -4.35 -18.55 -8.07
CA ALA A 17 -4.06 -18.05 -6.74
C ALA A 17 -2.73 -17.30 -6.85
N ALA A 18 -2.74 -16.03 -6.46
CA ALA A 18 -1.54 -15.22 -6.45
C ALA A 18 -0.45 -16.04 -5.73
N PRO A 19 0.73 -16.24 -6.36
CA PRO A 19 1.77 -17.07 -5.78
C PRO A 19 2.04 -16.58 -4.37
N THR A 20 1.77 -17.45 -3.41
CA THR A 20 2.05 -17.25 -1.99
C THR A 20 3.51 -16.83 -1.89
N ALA A 21 3.74 -15.60 -1.47
CA ALA A 21 5.07 -15.08 -1.17
C ALA A 21 5.80 -16.11 -0.29
N GLU A 22 6.78 -16.80 -0.85
CA GLU A 22 7.39 -17.92 -0.15
C GLU A 22 8.07 -17.43 1.15
N PRO A 23 7.84 -18.14 2.27
CA PRO A 23 8.33 -17.77 3.59
C PRO A 23 9.79 -18.18 3.74
N GLY A 24 10.70 -17.47 3.08
CA GLY A 24 12.08 -17.39 3.57
C GLY A 24 12.03 -16.86 5.00
N ASN A 25 12.58 -17.63 5.94
CA ASN A 25 12.41 -17.53 7.40
C ASN A 25 12.64 -16.09 7.91
N TYR A 26 11.56 -15.33 8.14
CA TYR A 26 11.58 -13.93 8.61
C TYR A 26 12.56 -13.70 9.78
N LYS A 27 12.72 -14.68 10.66
CA LYS A 27 13.66 -14.58 11.80
C LYS A 27 15.13 -14.65 11.37
N ASP A 28 15.45 -15.43 10.35
CA ASP A 28 16.80 -15.52 9.81
C ASP A 28 17.12 -14.31 8.93
N ASP A 29 16.15 -13.83 8.14
CA ASP A 29 16.23 -12.57 7.38
C ASP A 29 16.55 -11.40 8.33
N LYS A 30 15.84 -11.32 9.47
CA LYS A 30 16.07 -10.27 10.48
C LYS A 30 17.44 -10.36 11.15
N LYS A 31 17.94 -11.57 11.45
CA LYS A 31 19.27 -11.77 12.03
C LYS A 31 20.38 -11.37 11.05
N ALA A 32 20.24 -11.76 9.78
CA ALA A 32 21.17 -11.37 8.72
C ALA A 32 21.18 -9.84 8.55
N TYR A 33 19.99 -9.23 8.46
CA TYR A 33 19.84 -7.77 8.38
C TYR A 33 20.54 -7.04 9.53
N ILE A 34 20.30 -7.43 10.79
CA ILE A 34 20.94 -6.81 11.96
C ILE A 34 22.47 -6.93 11.90
N LYS A 35 22.98 -8.10 11.48
CA LYS A 35 24.42 -8.34 11.34
C LYS A 35 25.04 -7.42 10.28
N ASP A 36 24.37 -7.26 9.15
CA ASP A 36 24.83 -6.40 8.06
C ASP A 36 24.77 -4.91 8.44
N CYS A 37 23.69 -4.46 9.09
CA CYS A 37 23.59 -3.12 9.65
C CYS A 37 24.73 -2.82 10.63
N LYS A 38 25.04 -3.76 11.53
CA LYS A 38 26.16 -3.62 12.47
C LYS A 38 27.49 -3.51 11.73
N LYS A 39 27.71 -4.36 10.72
CA LYS A 39 28.94 -4.34 9.93
C LYS A 39 29.10 -3.02 9.17
N ASP A 40 28.03 -2.51 8.56
CA ASP A 40 28.04 -1.22 7.87
C ASP A 40 28.36 -0.06 8.82
N LEU A 41 27.71 0.00 9.98
CA LEU A 41 27.99 1.00 11.00
C LEU A 41 29.43 0.93 11.51
N ASP A 42 29.91 -0.28 11.83
CA ASP A 42 31.29 -0.49 12.29
C ASP A 42 32.31 -0.09 11.21
N ASN A 43 32.00 -0.30 9.92
CA ASN A 43 32.85 0.11 8.82
C ASN A 43 32.91 1.64 8.69
N LYS A 44 31.75 2.32 8.71
CA LYS A 44 31.67 3.80 8.65
C LYS A 44 32.42 4.44 9.81
N TRP A 45 32.24 3.91 11.03
CA TRP A 45 32.91 4.42 12.23
C TRP A 45 34.44 4.26 12.21
N LYS A 46 34.96 3.25 11.49
CA LYS A 46 36.40 2.97 11.38
C LYS A 46 37.08 3.73 10.23
N GLN A 47 36.33 4.31 9.31
CA GLN A 47 36.91 5.11 8.22
C GLN A 47 37.52 6.39 8.78
N LYS A 48 38.69 6.76 8.26
CA LYS A 48 39.44 7.96 8.69
C LYS A 48 39.03 9.22 7.92
N ASP A 49 38.38 9.06 6.78
CA ASP A 49 37.86 10.13 5.95
C ASP A 49 36.33 10.15 5.97
N ASP A 50 35.77 11.28 5.55
CA ASP A 50 34.34 11.55 5.55
C ASP A 50 33.67 11.29 4.18
N GLU A 51 34.36 10.62 3.24
CA GLU A 51 33.84 10.39 1.89
C GLU A 51 32.54 9.57 1.88
N TRP A 52 32.35 8.69 2.87
CA TRP A 52 31.13 7.91 3.06
C TRP A 52 29.87 8.78 3.21
N LYS A 53 30.00 10.00 3.75
CA LYS A 53 28.87 10.93 3.97
C LYS A 53 28.20 11.33 2.65
N LYS A 54 28.92 11.33 1.53
CA LYS A 54 28.40 11.75 0.22
C LYS A 54 27.32 10.82 -0.32
N ASN A 55 27.39 9.55 0.06
CA ASN A 55 26.46 8.51 -0.39
C ASN A 55 25.46 8.10 0.70
N GLU A 56 25.56 8.70 1.89
CA GLU A 56 24.69 8.39 3.01
C GLU A 56 23.29 8.95 2.77
N LYS A 57 22.28 8.09 2.87
CA LYS A 57 20.88 8.50 2.85
C LYS A 57 20.34 8.60 4.27
N LEU A 58 19.40 9.53 4.48
CA LEU A 58 18.69 9.65 5.76
C LEU A 58 17.88 8.37 6.07
N PHE A 59 17.35 7.72 5.04
CA PHE A 59 16.62 6.46 5.13
C PHE A 59 17.07 5.49 4.04
N TYR A 60 17.10 4.21 4.40
CA TYR A 60 17.27 3.09 3.48
C TYR A 60 16.02 2.22 3.53
N PHE A 61 15.59 1.79 2.35
CA PHE A 61 14.42 0.94 2.17
C PHE A 61 14.77 -0.22 1.24
N ASP A 62 14.19 -1.38 1.48
CA ASP A 62 14.26 -2.53 0.57
C ASP A 62 13.48 -2.25 -0.73
N ALA A 63 12.41 -1.45 -0.64
CA ALA A 63 11.63 -1.01 -1.79
C ALA A 63 11.04 0.39 -1.57
N GLU A 64 10.96 1.19 -2.63
CA GLU A 64 10.34 2.51 -2.63
C GLU A 64 9.24 2.57 -3.70
N TYR A 65 8.09 3.17 -3.37
CA TYR A 65 6.97 3.36 -4.29
C TYR A 65 6.52 4.81 -4.32
N ILE A 66 6.23 5.32 -5.52
CA ILE A 66 5.61 6.64 -5.71
C ILE A 66 4.34 6.45 -6.53
N VAL A 67 3.19 6.62 -5.89
CA VAL A 67 1.87 6.37 -6.49
C VAL A 67 1.14 7.69 -6.69
N LYS A 68 0.69 7.92 -7.93
CA LYS A 68 -0.20 9.02 -8.28
C LYS A 68 -1.64 8.53 -8.19
N ALA A 69 -2.39 9.11 -7.27
CA ALA A 69 -3.81 8.82 -7.08
C ALA A 69 -4.67 9.92 -7.70
N THR A 70 -5.71 9.53 -8.43
CA THR A 70 -6.61 10.46 -9.11
C THR A 70 -8.08 10.07 -8.92
N PRO A 71 -9.03 10.99 -9.15
CA PRO A 71 -10.45 10.75 -8.91
C PRO A 71 -11.08 9.72 -9.86
N ASP A 72 -10.56 9.61 -11.09
CA ASP A 72 -11.05 8.73 -12.15
C ASP A 72 -10.69 7.25 -11.94
N GLN A 73 -9.82 6.96 -10.97
CA GLN A 73 -9.39 5.59 -10.65
C GLN A 73 -10.26 4.93 -9.57
N VAL A 74 -11.22 5.65 -8.98
CA VAL A 74 -12.00 5.18 -7.83
C VAL A 74 -12.98 4.08 -8.25
N ILE A 75 -13.05 3.02 -7.44
CA ILE A 75 -13.92 1.86 -7.65
C ILE A 75 -14.60 1.57 -6.33
N ASN A 76 -15.92 1.43 -6.34
CA ASN A 76 -16.69 1.18 -5.13
C ASN A 76 -16.59 -0.30 -4.69
N THR A 77 -17.21 -0.62 -3.56
CA THR A 77 -17.24 -1.97 -2.99
C THR A 77 -18.03 -2.98 -3.85
N THR A 78 -18.92 -2.51 -4.73
CA THR A 78 -19.66 -3.34 -5.69
C THR A 78 -18.92 -3.57 -7.01
N GLN A 79 -17.62 -3.23 -7.07
CA GLN A 79 -16.74 -3.43 -8.23
C GLN A 79 -17.10 -2.57 -9.45
N ILE A 80 -17.74 -1.41 -9.24
CA ILE A 80 -18.13 -0.47 -10.30
C ILE A 80 -17.32 0.82 -10.13
N PRO A 81 -16.83 1.44 -11.22
CA PRO A 81 -16.23 2.76 -11.16
C PRO A 81 -17.16 3.76 -10.45
N ALA A 82 -16.60 4.55 -9.54
CA ALA A 82 -17.33 5.59 -8.82
C ALA A 82 -16.62 6.93 -9.00
N PRO A 83 -17.35 8.05 -8.96
CA PRO A 83 -16.73 9.36 -9.05
C PRO A 83 -15.90 9.64 -7.79
N GLY A 84 -14.61 9.93 -7.98
CA GLY A 84 -13.80 10.59 -6.94
C GLY A 84 -14.04 12.10 -6.88
N GLU A 85 -13.27 12.80 -6.04
CA GLU A 85 -13.40 14.25 -5.84
C GLU A 85 -12.85 15.04 -7.04
N PRO A 86 -13.66 15.80 -7.79
CA PRO A 86 -13.19 16.53 -8.95
C PRO A 86 -12.05 17.49 -8.60
N GLY A 87 -10.96 17.44 -9.38
CA GLY A 87 -9.76 18.26 -9.16
C GLY A 87 -8.83 17.77 -8.05
N ALA A 88 -9.21 16.74 -7.29
CA ALA A 88 -8.34 16.16 -6.28
C ALA A 88 -7.19 15.36 -6.89
N LYS A 89 -6.06 15.33 -6.20
CA LYS A 89 -4.89 14.52 -6.53
C LYS A 89 -4.19 14.05 -5.27
N GLY A 90 -3.62 12.85 -5.32
CA GLY A 90 -2.77 12.31 -4.26
C GLY A 90 -1.40 11.91 -4.77
N LEU A 91 -0.38 12.18 -3.99
CA LEU A 91 0.97 11.65 -4.16
C LEU A 91 1.33 10.85 -2.90
N PHE A 92 1.36 9.54 -3.04
CA PHE A 92 1.66 8.60 -1.96
C PHE A 92 3.05 8.06 -2.19
N LYS A 93 3.97 8.38 -1.28
CA LYS A 93 5.34 7.86 -1.31
C LYS A 93 5.50 6.85 -0.19
N TYR A 94 6.01 5.68 -0.50
CA TYR A 94 6.23 4.60 0.46
C TYR A 94 7.69 4.14 0.42
N GLY A 95 8.24 3.83 1.58
CA GLY A 95 9.50 3.12 1.76
C GLY A 95 9.24 1.89 2.64
N ILE A 96 9.64 0.71 2.19
CA ILE A 96 9.36 -0.56 2.87
C ILE A 96 10.67 -1.19 3.36
N ASN A 97 10.67 -1.66 4.61
CA ASN A 97 11.68 -2.54 5.18
C ASN A 97 11.03 -3.89 5.54
N ILE A 98 11.37 -4.92 4.78
CA ILE A 98 10.79 -6.26 4.84
C ILE A 98 11.15 -6.93 6.16
N ALA A 99 12.42 -6.91 6.56
CA ALA A 99 12.89 -7.58 7.78
C ALA A 99 12.24 -7.01 9.05
N ASP A 100 11.86 -5.74 9.05
CA ASP A 100 11.18 -5.10 10.16
C ASP A 100 9.66 -5.06 10.03
N ASN A 101 9.10 -5.61 8.94
CA ASN A 101 7.68 -5.47 8.59
C ASN A 101 7.20 -4.02 8.72
N THR A 102 8.00 -3.08 8.22
CA THR A 102 7.79 -1.64 8.38
C THR A 102 7.54 -0.97 7.03
N ILE A 103 6.60 -0.03 7.02
CA ILE A 103 6.33 0.86 5.90
C ILE A 103 6.35 2.31 6.38
N CYS A 104 7.27 3.09 5.84
CA CYS A 104 7.32 4.54 5.99
C CYS A 104 6.55 5.20 4.84
N TYR A 105 5.88 6.31 5.12
CA TYR A 105 5.01 6.98 4.18
C TYR A 105 5.20 8.50 4.23
N ASN A 106 5.03 9.12 3.06
CA ASN A 106 4.85 10.55 2.89
C ASN A 106 3.71 10.75 1.89
N ILE A 107 2.53 11.06 2.43
CA ILE A 107 1.27 11.17 1.70
C ILE A 107 0.93 12.64 1.61
N THR A 108 0.75 13.13 0.39
CA THR A 108 0.30 14.49 0.12
C THR A 108 -0.97 14.44 -0.72
N LEU A 109 -2.04 15.07 -0.24
CA LEU A 109 -3.29 15.26 -0.97
C LEU A 109 -3.46 16.74 -1.30
N SER A 110 -4.03 17.05 -2.45
CA SER A 110 -4.40 18.40 -2.85
C SER A 110 -5.77 18.34 -3.52
N GLY A 111 -6.65 19.31 -3.24
CA GLY A 111 -8.04 19.29 -3.70
C GLY A 111 -8.96 18.28 -2.99
N VAL A 112 -8.46 17.53 -2.00
CA VAL A 112 -9.30 16.65 -1.15
C VAL A 112 -9.88 17.46 0.01
N THR A 113 -11.20 17.60 0.06
CA THR A 113 -11.89 18.50 1.01
C THR A 113 -12.90 17.79 1.91
N GLY A 114 -13.31 18.48 2.98
CA GLY A 114 -14.27 17.96 3.95
C GLY A 114 -13.66 16.99 4.97
N GLU A 115 -14.54 16.42 5.78
CA GLU A 115 -14.16 15.51 6.86
C GLU A 115 -13.86 14.11 6.34
N TYR A 116 -12.87 13.46 6.97
CA TYR A 116 -12.58 12.05 6.74
C TYR A 116 -13.74 11.17 7.22
N GLN A 117 -14.00 10.09 6.48
CA GLN A 117 -14.95 9.06 6.86
C GLN A 117 -14.56 7.73 6.22
N SER A 118 -14.50 6.68 7.02
CA SER A 118 -14.33 5.31 6.57
C SER A 118 -14.95 4.33 7.57
N GLN A 119 -15.20 3.12 7.11
CA GLN A 119 -15.52 1.99 7.99
C GLN A 119 -14.27 1.43 8.68
N ALA A 120 -13.10 1.60 8.07
CA ALA A 120 -11.82 1.24 8.66
C ALA A 120 -11.41 2.28 9.74
N LEU A 121 -10.35 1.98 10.51
CA LEU A 121 -9.86 2.84 11.59
C LEU A 121 -9.51 4.26 11.13
N THR A 122 -9.04 4.40 9.90
CA THR A 122 -8.76 5.69 9.25
C THR A 122 -9.35 5.68 7.85
N SER A 123 -9.18 6.77 7.09
CA SER A 123 -9.71 6.95 5.74
C SER A 123 -8.64 6.96 4.67
N THR A 124 -7.41 6.55 4.98
CA THR A 124 -6.29 6.48 4.04
C THR A 124 -5.64 5.11 4.15
N HIS A 125 -5.58 4.37 3.05
CA HIS A 125 -5.26 2.94 3.10
C HIS A 125 -4.28 2.49 2.02
N ILE A 126 -3.73 1.30 2.24
CA ILE A 126 -3.36 0.38 1.17
C ILE A 126 -4.35 -0.79 1.21
N HIS A 127 -4.90 -1.12 0.04
CA HIS A 127 -5.78 -2.26 -0.20
C HIS A 127 -5.09 -3.32 -1.06
N GLU A 128 -5.52 -4.57 -0.90
CA GLU A 128 -5.09 -5.71 -1.73
C GLU A 128 -6.12 -6.00 -2.82
N ALA A 129 -5.89 -5.49 -4.02
CA ALA A 129 -6.58 -5.88 -5.25
C ALA A 129 -5.79 -5.44 -6.50
N PRO A 130 -5.93 -6.17 -7.62
CA PRO A 130 -5.38 -5.73 -8.88
C PRO A 130 -6.09 -4.49 -9.41
N LYS A 131 -5.47 -3.83 -10.41
CA LYS A 131 -6.06 -2.69 -11.11
C LYS A 131 -7.47 -3.00 -11.60
N GLY A 132 -8.41 -2.08 -11.38
CA GLY A 132 -9.79 -2.25 -11.81
C GLY A 132 -10.67 -3.03 -10.83
N ARG A 133 -10.15 -3.44 -9.66
CA ARG A 133 -10.90 -4.19 -8.64
C ARG A 133 -10.82 -3.55 -7.27
N SER A 134 -11.87 -3.71 -6.48
CA SER A 134 -11.87 -3.36 -5.05
C SER A 134 -11.53 -4.60 -4.22
N GLY A 135 -10.81 -4.40 -3.12
CA GLY A 135 -10.42 -5.46 -2.19
C GLY A 135 -10.34 -4.94 -0.76
N PRO A 136 -10.02 -5.79 0.23
CA PRO A 136 -9.95 -5.38 1.62
C PRO A 136 -8.77 -4.42 1.87
N PRO A 137 -8.89 -3.48 2.83
CA PRO A 137 -7.73 -2.73 3.29
C PRO A 137 -6.79 -3.68 4.02
N ARG A 138 -5.48 -3.46 3.88
CA ARG A 138 -4.43 -4.22 4.60
C ARG A 138 -3.61 -3.33 5.54
N ILE A 139 -3.51 -2.03 5.23
CA ILE A 139 -2.88 -1.04 6.09
C ILE A 139 -3.80 0.18 6.18
N ALA A 140 -4.06 0.65 7.40
CA ALA A 140 -4.74 1.91 7.68
C ALA A 140 -3.71 2.93 8.19
N PHE A 141 -3.50 4.02 7.42
CA PHE A 141 -2.55 5.08 7.78
C PHE A 141 -3.25 6.20 8.53
N PRO A 142 -2.56 6.92 9.43
CA PRO A 142 -3.04 8.20 9.91
C PRO A 142 -3.47 9.10 8.75
N ASN A 143 -4.70 9.60 8.82
CA ASN A 143 -5.22 10.50 7.80
C ASN A 143 -4.30 11.71 7.66
N PRO A 144 -4.05 12.20 6.43
CA PRO A 144 -3.41 13.48 6.24
C PRO A 144 -4.09 14.58 7.07
N GLY A 145 -3.30 15.49 7.62
CA GLY A 145 -3.76 16.50 8.55
C GLY A 145 -4.76 17.52 7.95
N PRO A 146 -5.04 18.61 8.68
CA PRO A 146 -5.82 19.71 8.14
C PRO A 146 -5.15 20.30 6.88
N ILE A 147 -5.92 21.07 6.12
CA ILE A 147 -5.41 21.74 4.92
C ILE A 147 -4.46 22.86 5.34
N VAL A 148 -3.22 22.80 4.83
CA VAL A 148 -2.18 23.84 4.94
C VAL A 148 -1.55 24.01 3.56
N ASP A 149 -1.49 25.25 3.07
CA ASP A 149 -0.99 25.58 1.72
C ASP A 149 -1.62 24.70 0.61
N ASP A 150 -2.96 24.63 0.59
CA ASP A 150 -3.76 23.85 -0.36
C ASP A 150 -3.48 22.34 -0.39
N ARG A 151 -2.88 21.82 0.69
CA ARG A 151 -2.49 20.41 0.81
C ARG A 151 -2.86 19.84 2.16
N ARG A 152 -3.10 18.53 2.19
CA ARG A 152 -3.14 17.72 3.42
C ARG A 152 -1.96 16.76 3.39
N ILE A 153 -1.27 16.63 4.51
CA ILE A 153 -0.02 15.86 4.58
C ILE A 153 -0.09 14.85 5.73
N SER A 154 0.37 13.62 5.48
CA SER A 154 0.66 12.60 6.51
C SER A 154 2.07 12.07 6.29
N VAL A 155 2.91 12.06 7.33
CA VAL A 155 4.27 11.51 7.28
C VAL A 155 4.49 10.66 8.52
N GLY A 156 5.09 9.48 8.36
CA GLY A 156 5.41 8.60 9.47
C GLY A 156 5.84 7.22 9.01
N CYS A 157 5.94 6.29 9.95
CA CYS A 157 6.15 4.87 9.67
C CYS A 157 5.20 4.03 10.51
N LEU A 158 4.74 2.91 9.95
CA LEU A 158 3.98 1.89 10.63
C LEU A 158 4.76 0.58 10.61
N THR A 159 4.80 -0.10 11.74
CA THR A 159 5.39 -1.43 11.89
C THR A 159 4.29 -2.42 12.24
N GLY A 160 4.29 -3.57 11.60
CA GLY A 160 3.32 -4.62 11.90
C GLY A 160 3.44 -5.15 13.35
N PRO A 161 2.42 -5.85 13.87
CA PRO A 161 1.19 -6.27 13.19
C PRO A 161 0.29 -5.09 12.83
N PHE A 162 -0.28 -5.11 11.63
CA PHE A 162 -1.17 -4.07 11.14
C PHE A 162 -2.60 -4.33 11.59
N LYS A 163 -3.39 -3.26 11.66
CA LYS A 163 -4.81 -3.32 11.99
C LYS A 163 -5.58 -2.34 11.12
N THR A 164 -6.72 -2.76 10.57
CA THR A 164 -7.58 -1.92 9.74
C THR A 164 -8.91 -1.64 10.39
N GLY A 165 -9.34 -2.44 11.38
CA GLY A 165 -10.66 -2.38 12.00
C GLY A 165 -11.77 -3.01 11.15
N ILE A 166 -11.46 -3.48 9.94
CA ILE A 166 -12.39 -4.20 9.09
C ILE A 166 -12.23 -5.69 9.38
N LEU A 167 -13.34 -6.38 9.65
CA LEU A 167 -13.32 -7.83 9.84
C LEU A 167 -13.74 -8.55 8.55
N ALA A 168 -12.98 -9.56 8.15
CA ALA A 168 -13.36 -10.55 7.15
C ALA A 168 -13.37 -11.92 7.82
N ASN A 169 -14.52 -12.60 7.79
CA ASN A 169 -14.71 -13.91 8.46
C ASN A 169 -14.29 -13.90 9.95
N GLY A 170 -14.51 -12.78 10.65
CA GLY A 170 -14.19 -12.63 12.07
C GLY A 170 -12.73 -12.26 12.38
N VAL A 171 -11.88 -12.05 11.37
CA VAL A 171 -10.45 -11.69 11.53
C VAL A 171 -10.21 -10.30 10.93
N ASP A 172 -9.38 -9.47 11.58
CA ASP A 172 -9.07 -8.14 11.06
C ASP A 172 -8.34 -8.26 9.72
N THR A 173 -8.70 -7.44 8.73
CA THR A 173 -8.07 -7.53 7.41
C THR A 173 -6.64 -7.03 7.42
N GLY A 174 -6.13 -6.42 8.49
CA GLY A 174 -4.70 -6.17 8.71
C GLY A 174 -3.97 -7.34 9.37
N ASP A 175 -4.69 -8.28 10.00
CA ASP A 175 -4.06 -9.41 10.69
C ASP A 175 -3.30 -10.29 9.71
N ASN A 176 -2.13 -10.77 10.16
CA ASN A 176 -1.18 -11.57 9.39
C ASN A 176 -0.73 -10.93 8.05
N PHE A 177 -1.04 -9.66 7.80
CA PHE A 177 -0.48 -8.94 6.67
C PHE A 177 0.99 -8.62 6.91
N HIS A 178 1.81 -8.81 5.86
CA HIS A 178 3.22 -8.51 5.90
C HIS A 178 3.63 -7.73 4.64
N VAL A 179 4.40 -6.66 4.81
CA VAL A 179 4.78 -5.72 3.73
C VAL A 179 5.50 -6.39 2.55
N ARG A 180 6.19 -7.53 2.78
CA ARG A 180 6.75 -8.39 1.72
C ARG A 180 5.76 -8.74 0.61
N GLN A 181 4.46 -8.85 0.91
CA GLN A 181 3.43 -9.14 -0.10
C GLN A 181 3.32 -7.99 -1.11
N ILE A 182 3.46 -6.74 -0.66
CA ILE A 182 3.52 -5.55 -1.53
C ILE A 182 4.76 -5.61 -2.41
N VAL A 183 5.92 -5.93 -1.83
CA VAL A 183 7.18 -5.99 -2.58
C VAL A 183 7.18 -7.09 -3.63
N ALA A 184 6.62 -8.26 -3.30
CA ALA A 184 6.52 -9.40 -4.21
C ALA A 184 5.57 -9.15 -5.39
N ASN A 185 4.49 -8.39 -5.20
CA ASN A 185 3.53 -8.10 -6.27
C ASN A 185 2.85 -6.73 -6.06
N PRO A 186 3.54 -5.61 -6.35
CA PRO A 186 3.00 -4.28 -6.11
C PRO A 186 1.74 -4.01 -6.95
N ALA A 187 1.64 -4.61 -8.14
CA ALA A 187 0.47 -4.49 -9.01
C ALA A 187 -0.82 -5.11 -8.40
N ALA A 188 -0.71 -5.90 -7.34
CA ALA A 188 -1.85 -6.41 -6.56
C ALA A 188 -2.31 -5.46 -5.43
N PHE A 189 -1.73 -4.26 -5.32
CA PHE A 189 -2.06 -3.30 -4.27
C PHE A 189 -2.40 -1.92 -4.83
N PHE A 190 -3.33 -1.24 -4.17
CA PHE A 190 -3.65 0.15 -4.46
C PHE A 190 -3.76 0.96 -3.18
N THR A 191 -3.68 2.28 -3.30
CA THR A 191 -3.87 3.22 -2.21
C THR A 191 -4.96 4.21 -2.54
N ASP A 192 -5.65 4.68 -1.52
CA ASP A 192 -6.74 5.63 -1.66
C ASP A 192 -6.87 6.53 -0.43
N THR A 193 -7.77 7.50 -0.55
CA THR A 193 -8.25 8.27 0.59
C THR A 193 -9.72 8.60 0.41
N HIS A 194 -10.51 8.51 1.47
CA HIS A 194 -11.95 8.74 1.50
C HIS A 194 -12.30 10.00 2.27
N THR A 195 -13.41 10.62 1.91
CA THR A 195 -14.03 11.70 2.71
C THR A 195 -15.52 11.42 2.84
N ARG A 196 -16.20 12.14 3.75
CA ARG A 196 -17.66 12.03 3.93
C ARG A 196 -18.45 12.25 2.64
N LYS A 197 -17.96 13.11 1.73
CA LYS A 197 -18.58 13.36 0.41
C LYS A 197 -18.24 12.28 -0.61
N TYR A 198 -17.08 11.66 -0.49
CA TYR A 198 -16.55 10.66 -1.41
C TYR A 198 -16.22 9.37 -0.66
N VAL A 199 -17.25 8.73 -0.10
CA VAL A 199 -17.13 7.51 0.69
C VAL A 199 -16.51 6.34 -0.11
N PRO A 200 -16.79 6.15 -1.41
CA PRO A 200 -16.05 5.15 -2.21
C PRO A 200 -14.56 5.48 -2.42
N GLY A 201 -14.17 6.74 -2.22
CA GLY A 201 -12.80 7.24 -2.40
C GLY A 201 -12.83 8.64 -3.03
N ALA A 202 -12.08 9.58 -2.46
CA ALA A 202 -11.82 10.89 -3.08
C ALA A 202 -10.74 10.76 -4.17
N VAL A 203 -9.71 9.95 -3.92
CA VAL A 203 -8.66 9.61 -4.89
C VAL A 203 -8.23 8.16 -4.72
N ARG A 204 -7.78 7.52 -5.81
CA ARG A 204 -7.22 6.16 -5.81
C ARG A 204 -6.03 6.05 -6.77
N GLY A 205 -5.04 5.22 -6.44
CA GLY A 205 -3.90 4.93 -7.31
C GLY A 205 -3.35 3.51 -7.13
N GLN A 206 -3.05 2.82 -8.23
CA GLN A 206 -2.46 1.47 -8.20
C GLN A 206 -0.93 1.53 -7.98
N LEU A 207 -0.40 0.67 -7.11
CA LEU A 207 1.05 0.44 -6.97
C LEU A 207 1.59 -0.33 -8.20
N LYS A 208 2.87 -0.15 -8.50
CA LYS A 208 3.57 -0.77 -9.64
C LYS A 208 5.00 -1.07 -9.27
#